data_AF-A0A1M7A267-F1
#
_entry.id   AF-A0A1M7A267-F1
#
_cell.length_a   1.000
_cell.length_b   1.000
_cell.length_c   1.000
_cell.angle_alpha   90.00
_cell.angle_beta   90.00
_cell.angle_gamma   90.00
#
_symmetry.space_group_name_H-M   'P 1'
#
loop_
_entity.id
_entity.type
_entity.pdbx_description
1 polymer ?
#
loop_
_entity_poly.entity_id
_entity_poly.type
_entity_poly.pdbx_seq_one_letter_code
_entity_poly.pdbx_strand_id
1 'polypeptide(L)'
;MKLREKRPALILVDIQKGFLDENYWGGNRNNKDAEKTSGKILEKWRELNLPIFHIRHSSANPQSKLHESDPGFEFNENVLPQHDECIITKNVNSAFIGTDLKEKLDVQENKYGGYFRDNNQSLCFYNHKNGREFRI
;
A
#
# COMPACT_ATOMS: atom_id res chain seq x y z
N MET A 1 -21.01 2.51 -15.39
CA MET A 1 -21.07 2.09 -13.96
C MET A 1 -20.15 3.01 -13.17
N LYS A 2 -20.61 3.61 -12.07
CA LYS A 2 -19.75 4.52 -11.27
C LYS A 2 -18.83 3.69 -10.38
N LEU A 3 -17.54 4.03 -10.30
CA LEU A 3 -16.55 3.32 -9.47
C LEU A 3 -17.01 3.09 -8.02
N ARG A 4 -17.76 4.03 -7.44
CA ARG A 4 -18.29 3.93 -6.06
C ARG A 4 -19.28 2.78 -5.86
N GLU A 5 -20.02 2.38 -6.90
CA GLU A 5 -21.00 1.28 -6.85
C GLU A 5 -20.31 -0.09 -6.67
N LYS A 6 -19.02 -0.17 -7.01
CA LYS A 6 -18.21 -1.39 -6.97
C LYS A 6 -17.34 -1.52 -5.71
N ARG A 7 -17.41 -0.55 -4.80
CA ARG A 7 -16.64 -0.49 -3.53
C ARG A 7 -15.15 -0.85 -3.68
N PRO A 8 -14.39 -0.17 -4.56
CA PRO A 8 -13.00 -0.52 -4.84
C PRO A 8 -12.14 -0.41 -3.59
N ALA A 9 -11.19 -1.34 -3.43
CA ALA A 9 -10.21 -1.30 -2.36
C ALA A 9 -9.03 -0.40 -2.74
N LEU A 10 -8.54 0.38 -1.78
CA LEU A 10 -7.27 1.10 -1.88
C LEU A 10 -6.17 0.25 -1.26
N ILE A 11 -5.08 0.04 -2.01
CA ILE A 11 -3.91 -0.69 -1.53
C ILE A 11 -2.70 0.24 -1.58
N LEU A 12 -2.16 0.59 -0.42
CA LEU A 12 -0.98 1.43 -0.25
C LEU A 12 0.23 0.53 0.04
N VAL A 13 1.23 0.50 -0.83
CA VAL A 13 2.35 -0.44 -0.74
C VAL A 13 3.68 0.28 -0.54
N ASP A 14 4.40 -0.14 0.50
CA ASP A 14 5.77 0.24 0.81
C ASP A 14 5.97 1.76 0.97
N ILE A 15 4.94 2.45 1.46
CA ILE A 15 5.02 3.88 1.78
C ILE A 15 5.53 4.06 3.22
N GLN A 16 6.81 3.78 3.42
CA GLN A 16 7.50 3.79 4.71
C GLN A 16 8.54 4.92 4.81
N LYS A 17 8.88 5.33 6.05
CA LYS A 17 9.88 6.38 6.32
C LYS A 17 11.26 6.04 5.75
N GLY A 18 11.61 4.75 5.68
CA GLY A 18 12.88 4.29 5.14
C GLY A 18 13.10 4.66 3.67
N PHE A 19 12.03 4.96 2.93
CA PHE A 19 12.11 5.45 1.55
C PHE A 19 12.26 6.98 1.42
N LEU A 20 12.19 7.72 2.53
CA LEU A 20 12.51 9.15 2.55
C LEU A 20 14.02 9.40 2.42
N ASP A 21 14.85 8.43 2.81
CA ASP A 21 16.28 8.50 2.65
C ASP A 21 16.66 8.23 1.18
N GLU A 22 16.91 9.29 0.41
CA GLU A 22 17.27 9.21 -1.01
C GLU A 22 18.51 8.35 -1.28
N ASN A 23 19.47 8.33 -0.35
CA ASN A 23 20.69 7.54 -0.49
C ASN A 23 20.42 6.04 -0.29
N TYR A 24 19.42 5.69 0.52
CA TYR A 24 19.09 4.30 0.85
C TYR A 24 18.43 3.54 -0.31
N TRP A 25 17.70 4.22 -1.19
CA TRP A 25 17.00 3.57 -2.32
C TRP A 25 17.67 3.78 -3.69
N GLY A 26 18.68 4.64 -3.79
CA GLY A 26 19.54 4.75 -4.99
C GLY A 26 19.46 6.07 -5.76
N GLY A 27 18.70 7.06 -5.25
CA GLY A 27 18.55 8.38 -5.86
C GLY A 27 17.76 8.41 -7.18
N ASN A 28 17.31 9.61 -7.56
CA ASN A 28 16.58 9.94 -8.81
C ASN A 28 15.07 9.61 -8.85
N ARG A 29 14.28 10.38 -8.07
CA ARG A 29 12.86 10.10 -7.87
C ARG A 29 12.04 10.87 -8.89
N ASN A 30 11.25 10.17 -9.69
CA ASN A 30 10.38 10.80 -10.69
C ASN A 30 9.15 11.50 -10.07
N ASN A 31 8.74 11.11 -8.85
CA ASN A 31 7.55 11.64 -8.19
C ASN A 31 7.80 11.92 -6.70
N LYS A 32 8.28 13.13 -6.40
CA LYS A 32 8.60 13.59 -5.04
C LYS A 32 7.36 13.86 -4.17
N ASP A 33 6.18 14.00 -4.79
CA ASP A 33 4.92 14.25 -4.08
C ASP A 33 4.01 13.00 -4.01
N ALA A 34 4.56 11.81 -4.29
CA ALA A 34 3.78 10.57 -4.30
C ALA A 34 3.14 10.27 -2.94
N GLU A 35 3.84 10.49 -1.82
CA GLU A 35 3.31 10.26 -0.47
C GLU A 35 2.17 11.22 -0.16
N LYS A 36 2.33 12.51 -0.50
CA LYS A 36 1.28 13.51 -0.31
C LYS A 36 0.05 13.20 -1.15
N THR A 37 0.26 12.76 -2.40
CA THR A 37 -0.83 12.37 -3.30
C THR A 37 -1.55 11.13 -2.78
N SER A 38 -0.80 10.15 -2.28
CA SER A 38 -1.34 8.94 -1.65
C SER A 38 -2.17 9.29 -0.41
N GLY A 39 -1.71 10.24 0.41
CA GLY A 39 -2.47 10.75 1.56
C GLY A 39 -3.81 11.37 1.16
N LYS A 40 -3.85 12.20 0.12
CA LYS A 40 -5.10 12.78 -0.41
C LYS A 40 -6.09 11.70 -0.88
N ILE A 41 -5.59 10.64 -1.49
CA ILE A 41 -6.42 9.53 -1.98
C ILE A 41 -6.92 8.69 -0.81
N LEU A 42 -6.07 8.44 0.18
CA LEU A 42 -6.43 7.77 1.43
C LEU A 42 -7.56 8.52 2.16
N GLU A 43 -7.47 9.83 2.29
CA GLU A 43 -8.54 10.65 2.86
C GLU A 43 -9.88 10.46 2.12
N LYS A 44 -9.86 10.42 0.78
CA LYS A 44 -11.08 10.15 0.00
C LYS A 44 -11.64 8.75 0.20
N TRP A 45 -10.80 7.74 0.39
CA TRP A 45 -11.29 6.40 0.71
C TRP A 45 -11.91 6.33 2.11
N ARG A 46 -11.34 7.04 3.08
CA ARG A 46 -11.90 7.19 4.44
C ARG A 46 -13.25 7.89 4.43
N GLU A 47 -13.36 9.04 3.74
CA GLU A 47 -14.62 9.79 3.59
C GLU A 47 -15.75 8.93 2.99
N LEU A 48 -15.39 8.04 2.05
CA LEU A 48 -16.33 7.16 1.36
C LEU A 48 -16.58 5.83 2.08
N ASN A 49 -15.95 5.60 3.25
CA ASN A 49 -16.00 4.32 3.98
C ASN A 49 -15.69 3.10 3.09
N LEU A 50 -14.69 3.24 2.23
CA LEU A 50 -14.23 2.20 1.31
C LEU A 50 -13.12 1.34 1.94
N PRO A 51 -12.89 0.10 1.46
CA PRO A 51 -11.83 -0.76 1.99
C PRO A 51 -10.42 -0.17 1.77
N ILE A 52 -9.59 -0.22 2.81
CA ILE A 52 -8.21 0.30 2.82
C ILE A 52 -7.26 -0.79 3.33
N PHE A 53 -6.17 -1.00 2.60
CA PHE A 53 -5.10 -1.92 2.93
C PHE A 53 -3.76 -1.20 2.90
N HIS A 54 -3.05 -1.24 4.02
CA HIS A 54 -1.69 -0.74 4.16
C HIS A 54 -0.72 -1.90 4.13
N ILE A 55 0.22 -1.86 3.21
CA ILE A 55 1.24 -2.89 3.04
C ILE A 55 2.60 -2.26 3.32
N ARG A 56 3.34 -2.84 4.25
CA ARG A 56 4.72 -2.46 4.56
C ARG A 56 5.68 -3.63 4.37
N HIS A 57 6.90 -3.33 3.97
CA HIS A 57 7.97 -4.30 3.86
C HIS A 57 8.78 -4.37 5.16
N SER A 58 8.97 -5.58 5.68
CA SER A 58 9.95 -5.88 6.73
C SER A 58 11.13 -6.60 6.10
N SER A 59 12.30 -5.96 6.07
CA SER A 59 13.51 -6.62 5.60
C SER A 59 14.03 -7.58 6.67
N ALA A 60 14.51 -8.76 6.27
CA ALA A 60 15.19 -9.68 7.17
C ALA A 60 16.65 -9.26 7.47
N ASN A 61 17.19 -8.25 6.76
CA ASN A 61 18.54 -7.76 7.01
C ASN A 61 18.52 -6.71 8.13
N PRO A 62 19.16 -6.95 9.29
CA PRO A 62 19.17 -6.01 10.42
C PRO A 62 19.79 -4.64 10.11
N GLN A 63 20.61 -4.53 9.07
CA GLN A 63 21.21 -3.26 8.63
C GLN A 63 20.31 -2.46 7.67
N SER A 64 19.17 -3.03 7.27
CA SER A 64 18.22 -2.37 6.39
C SER A 64 17.41 -1.30 7.11
N LYS A 65 17.18 -0.16 6.46
CA LYS A 65 16.21 0.86 6.91
C LYS A 65 14.76 0.39 6.93
N LEU A 66 14.49 -0.79 6.37
CA LEU A 66 13.17 -1.41 6.37
C LEU A 66 13.11 -2.59 7.34
N HIS A 67 14.16 -2.82 8.14
CA HIS A 67 14.12 -3.80 9.22
C HIS A 67 13.23 -3.29 10.35
N GLU A 68 12.45 -4.16 10.99
CA GLU A 68 11.48 -3.80 12.02
C GLU A 68 12.03 -3.01 13.21
N SER A 69 13.34 -3.14 13.47
CA SER A 69 14.04 -2.42 14.53
C SER A 69 14.52 -1.01 14.13
N ASP A 70 14.50 -0.66 12.84
CA ASP A 70 14.90 0.68 12.36
C ASP A 70 13.66 1.59 12.28
N PRO A 71 13.75 2.88 12.68
CA PRO A 71 12.65 3.83 12.56
C PRO A 71 12.10 4.00 11.12
N GLY A 72 12.92 3.68 10.12
CA GLY A 72 12.51 3.64 8.72
C GLY A 72 11.46 2.57 8.38
N PHE A 73 11.22 1.60 9.27
CA PHE A 73 10.16 0.61 9.12
C PHE A 73 8.75 1.20 9.26
N GLU A 74 8.61 2.32 9.97
CA GLU A 74 7.32 2.97 10.18
C GLU A 74 6.72 3.49 8.88
N PHE A 75 5.39 3.61 8.85
CA PHE A 75 4.69 4.25 7.74
C PHE A 75 5.06 5.73 7.63
N ASN A 76 5.01 6.24 6.40
CA ASN A 76 5.14 7.67 6.18
C ASN A 76 3.96 8.43 6.83
N GLU A 77 4.23 9.62 7.35
CA GLU A 77 3.24 10.46 8.06
C GLU A 77 2.01 10.79 7.20
N ASN A 78 2.18 10.90 5.88
CA ASN A 78 1.08 11.20 4.95
C ASN A 78 0.08 10.05 4.79
N VAL A 79 0.43 8.82 5.20
CA VAL A 79 -0.40 7.63 5.02
C VAL A 79 -0.49 6.78 6.28
N LEU A 80 -0.35 7.39 7.46
CA LEU A 80 -0.46 6.67 8.72
C LEU A 80 -1.79 5.91 8.78
N PRO A 81 -1.76 4.59 9.05
CA PRO A 81 -2.98 3.82 9.29
C PRO A 81 -3.77 4.40 10.46
N GLN A 82 -5.09 4.37 10.36
CA GLN A 82 -6.00 4.83 11.41
C GLN A 82 -6.94 3.70 11.85
N HIS A 83 -7.27 3.65 13.14
CA HIS A 83 -8.25 2.73 13.72
C HIS A 83 -8.00 1.26 13.28
N ASP A 84 -9.04 0.59 12.76
CA ASP A 84 -9.04 -0.82 12.34
C ASP A 84 -8.66 -1.02 10.86
N GLU A 85 -7.93 -0.06 10.26
CA GLU A 85 -7.44 -0.21 8.89
C GLU A 85 -6.49 -1.42 8.78
N CYS A 86 -6.63 -2.18 7.70
CA CYS A 86 -5.90 -3.43 7.57
C CYS A 86 -4.42 -3.16 7.27
N ILE A 87 -3.54 -3.63 8.15
CA ILE A 87 -2.08 -3.60 7.96
C ILE A 87 -1.59 -5.00 7.59
N ILE A 88 -0.76 -5.08 6.55
CA ILE A 88 -0.10 -6.30 6.08
C ILE A 88 1.39 -6.03 6.06
N THR A 89 2.16 -6.89 6.74
CA THR A 89 3.63 -6.82 6.72
C THR A 89 4.15 -7.96 5.86
N LYS A 90 4.97 -7.63 4.84
CA LYS A 90 5.55 -8.60 3.90
C LYS A 90 7.06 -8.65 4.04
N ASN A 91 7.64 -9.84 3.91
CA ASN A 91 9.10 -10.03 4.00
C ASN A 91 9.77 -10.19 2.62
N VAL A 92 8.98 -10.17 1.55
CA VAL A 92 9.43 -10.27 0.16
C VAL A 92 8.82 -9.16 -0.70
N ASN A 93 9.28 -8.99 -1.95
CA ASN A 93 8.84 -7.89 -2.82
C ASN A 93 7.34 -7.96 -3.16
N SER A 94 6.82 -9.17 -3.40
CA SER A 94 5.40 -9.38 -3.69
C SER A 94 4.58 -9.38 -2.40
N ALA A 95 3.54 -8.55 -2.35
CA ALA A 95 2.61 -8.54 -1.24
C ALA A 95 1.67 -9.76 -1.24
N PHE A 96 1.56 -10.49 -2.35
CA PHE A 96 0.69 -11.67 -2.46
C PHE A 96 1.38 -12.97 -2.03
N ILE A 97 2.72 -12.97 -1.94
CA ILE A 97 3.49 -14.17 -1.61
C ILE A 97 3.79 -14.13 -0.12
N GLY A 98 3.28 -15.12 0.62
CA GLY A 98 3.53 -15.27 2.06
C GLY A 98 2.81 -14.26 2.94
N THR A 99 1.72 -13.64 2.45
CA THR A 99 0.81 -12.83 3.27
C THR A 99 -0.64 -13.25 3.04
N ASP A 100 -1.52 -12.82 3.95
CA ASP A 100 -2.97 -13.01 3.87
C ASP A 100 -3.69 -11.98 2.98
N LEU A 101 -2.95 -11.18 2.18
CA LEU A 101 -3.53 -10.15 1.32
C LEU A 101 -4.61 -10.71 0.39
N LYS A 102 -4.32 -11.84 -0.28
CA LYS A 102 -5.28 -12.46 -1.22
C LYS A 102 -6.55 -12.88 -0.48
N GLU A 103 -6.41 -13.55 0.65
CA GLU A 103 -7.54 -14.03 1.45
C GLU A 103 -8.40 -12.88 1.96
N LYS A 104 -7.77 -11.79 2.41
CA LYS A 104 -8.49 -10.60 2.88
C LYS A 104 -9.21 -9.85 1.75
N LEU A 105 -8.62 -9.79 0.56
CA LEU A 105 -9.28 -9.24 -0.63
C LEU A 105 -10.46 -10.13 -1.05
N ASP A 106 -10.28 -11.45 -1.08
CA ASP A 106 -11.35 -12.42 -1.39
C ASP A 106 -12.50 -12.34 -0.37
N VAL A 107 -12.21 -12.12 0.92
CA VAL A 107 -13.25 -11.91 1.96
C VAL A 107 -13.99 -10.59 1.74
N GLN A 108 -13.30 -9.51 1.38
CA GLN A 108 -13.97 -8.24 1.05
C GLN A 108 -14.86 -8.38 -0.20
N GLU A 109 -14.39 -9.07 -1.22
CA GLU A 109 -15.15 -9.38 -2.44
C GLU A 109 -16.44 -10.16 -2.09
N ASN A 110 -16.30 -11.24 -1.31
CA ASN A 110 -17.44 -12.06 -0.89
C ASN A 110 -18.42 -11.35 0.06
N LYS A 111 -17.94 -10.42 0.89
CA LYS A 111 -18.79 -9.64 1.82
C LYS A 111 -19.64 -8.58 1.10
N TYR A 112 -19.23 -8.15 -0.10
CA TYR A 112 -19.85 -7.02 -0.79
C TYR A 112 -20.28 -7.27 -2.25
N GLY A 113 -20.08 -8.46 -2.84
CA GLY A 113 -20.76 -8.83 -4.08
C GLY A 113 -20.47 -10.24 -4.59
N GLY A 114 -21.50 -11.09 -4.63
CA GLY A 114 -21.53 -12.20 -5.57
C GLY A 114 -21.50 -11.63 -7.00
N TYR A 115 -20.70 -12.22 -7.88
CA TYR A 115 -20.37 -11.77 -9.25
C TYR A 115 -19.30 -10.66 -9.37
N PHE A 116 -18.08 -10.96 -8.92
CA PHE A 116 -16.87 -10.29 -9.42
C PHE A 116 -16.07 -11.26 -10.29
N ARG A 117 -16.30 -11.22 -11.60
CA ARG A 117 -15.36 -11.70 -12.63
C ARG A 117 -14.93 -10.47 -13.41
N ASP A 118 -13.94 -9.72 -12.92
CA ASP A 118 -13.06 -8.90 -13.77
C ASP A 118 -11.93 -8.28 -12.93
N ASN A 119 -10.71 -8.73 -13.24
CA ASN A 119 -9.44 -8.59 -12.53
C ASN A 119 -8.86 -7.16 -12.39
N ASN A 120 -9.65 -6.10 -12.21
CA ASN A 120 -9.11 -4.73 -12.42
C ASN A 120 -9.69 -3.60 -11.55
N GLN A 121 -9.94 -3.81 -10.26
CA GLN A 121 -10.54 -2.75 -9.40
C GLN A 121 -9.85 -2.50 -8.06
N SER A 122 -8.56 -2.82 -7.97
CA SER A 122 -7.70 -2.33 -6.88
C SER A 122 -6.84 -1.19 -7.40
N LEU A 123 -6.88 -0.03 -6.73
CA LEU A 123 -5.93 1.05 -7.00
C LEU A 123 -4.70 0.81 -6.12
N CYS A 124 -3.57 0.49 -6.75
CA CYS A 124 -2.33 0.14 -6.06
C CYS A 124 -1.32 1.27 -6.17
N PHE A 125 -0.92 1.85 -5.04
CA PHE A 125 0.22 2.78 -4.98
C PHE A 125 1.46 2.00 -4.60
N TYR A 126 2.45 1.97 -5.49
CA TYR A 126 3.69 1.21 -5.30
C TYR A 126 4.89 2.16 -5.22
N ASN A 127 5.69 2.04 -4.16
CA ASN A 127 7.00 2.70 -4.07
C ASN A 127 8.10 1.63 -4.19
N HIS A 128 8.58 1.36 -5.41
CA HIS A 128 9.65 0.38 -5.64
C HIS A 128 11.02 1.07 -5.76
N LYS A 129 12.05 0.50 -5.12
CA LYS A 129 13.49 0.77 -5.35
C LYS A 129 13.97 0.79 -6.82
N ASN A 130 13.19 0.30 -7.80
CA ASN A 130 13.64 0.10 -9.18
C ASN A 130 12.87 0.89 -10.25
N GLY A 131 12.22 2.01 -9.89
CA GLY A 131 11.74 2.99 -10.89
C GLY A 131 10.69 2.47 -11.88
N ARG A 132 9.92 1.42 -11.56
CA ARG A 132 8.82 0.97 -12.42
C ARG A 132 7.50 1.61 -12.00
N GLU A 133 7.17 2.64 -12.77
CA GLU A 133 5.87 3.15 -13.19
C GLU A 133 4.71 3.16 -12.17
N PHE A 134 4.29 4.38 -11.82
CA PHE A 134 2.95 4.66 -11.29
C PHE A 134 1.92 4.37 -12.38
N ARG A 135 1.09 3.35 -12.21
CA ARG A 135 -0.11 3.18 -13.03
C ARG A 135 -1.34 3.53 -12.20
N ILE A 136 -1.96 4.64 -12.57
CA ILE A 136 -3.33 5.01 -12.22
C ILE A 136 -4.26 4.28 -13.20
#